data_AF-A0A940HRM6-F1
#
_entry.id   AF-A0A940HRM6-F1
#
_cell.length_a   1.000
_cell.length_b   1.000
_cell.length_c   1.000
_cell.angle_alpha   90.00
_cell.angle_beta   90.00
_cell.angle_gamma   90.00
#
_symmetry.space_group_name_H-M   'P 1'
#
loop_
_entity.id
_entity.type
_entity.pdbx_description
1 polymer ?
#
loop_
_entity_poly.entity_id
_entity_poly.type
_entity_poly.pdbx_seq_one_letter_code
_entity_poly.pdbx_strand_id
1 'polypeptide(L)' 'KQDILKWLGMKDVKKEKVRVLFENDEVGFEHAFVSYNDGNKEAVMTYYKYKDGKVVYMETGATKLPK' A
#
# COMPACT_ATOMS: atom_id res chain seq x y z
N LYS A 1 -11.05 10.47 0.60
CA LYS A 1 -10.14 11.62 0.29
C LYS A 1 -9.16 11.91 1.45
N GLN A 2 -9.59 11.85 2.71
CA GLN A 2 -8.69 12.01 3.87
C GLN A 2 -7.68 10.86 4.05
N ASP A 3 -8.05 9.62 3.71
CA ASP A 3 -7.17 8.46 3.89
C ASP A 3 -5.95 8.47 2.95
N ILE A 4 -6.12 9.03 1.74
CA ILE A 4 -5.03 9.23 0.77
C ILE A 4 -4.03 10.27 1.30
N LEU A 5 -4.52 11.35 1.91
CA LEU A 5 -3.68 12.39 2.49
C LEU A 5 -2.91 11.87 3.73
N LYS A 6 -3.55 11.00 4.52
CA LYS A 6 -2.91 10.27 5.61
C LYS A 6 -1.81 9.35 5.08
N TRP A 7 -2.08 8.53 4.06
CA TRP A 7 -1.10 7.58 3.51
C TRP A 7 0.15 8.27 2.94
N LEU A 8 -0.02 9.36 2.18
CA LEU A 8 1.09 10.15 1.62
C LEU A 8 1.91 10.90 2.68
N GLY A 9 1.33 11.14 3.86
CA GLY A 9 1.95 11.88 4.96
C GLY A 9 2.62 11.03 6.03
N MET A 10 2.54 9.69 5.97
CA MET A 10 3.00 8.85 7.07
C MET A 10 4.50 8.57 7.00
N LYS A 11 5.26 9.36 7.78
CA LYS A 11 6.46 8.88 8.48
C LYS A 11 6.13 7.84 9.58
N ASP A 12 4.85 7.48 9.74
CA ASP A 12 4.26 6.79 10.90
C ASP A 12 3.60 5.43 10.57
N VAL A 13 3.98 4.78 9.46
CA VAL A 13 3.51 3.43 9.11
C VAL A 13 4.65 2.44 9.01
N LYS A 14 4.49 1.29 9.68
CA LYS A 14 5.39 0.15 9.53
C LYS A 14 4.76 -0.85 8.58
N LYS A 15 5.39 -1.10 7.43
CA LYS A 15 5.05 -2.20 6.53
C LYS A 15 5.84 -3.45 6.91
N GLU A 16 5.17 -4.59 7.03
CA GLU A 16 5.76 -5.90 7.30
C GLU A 16 5.25 -6.94 6.29
N LYS A 17 6.05 -8.00 6.07
CA LYS A 17 5.76 -9.09 5.12
C LYS A 17 5.30 -8.56 3.75
N VAL A 18 6.03 -7.58 3.23
CA VAL A 18 5.81 -7.01 1.90
C VAL A 18 6.08 -8.10 0.86
N ARG A 19 5.12 -8.31 -0.04
CA ARG A 19 5.21 -9.29 -1.12
C ARG A 19 4.80 -8.64 -2.43
N VAL A 20 5.63 -8.76 -3.45
CA VAL A 20 5.21 -8.53 -4.84
C VAL A 20 4.45 -9.78 -5.27
N LEU A 21 3.19 -9.61 -5.63
CA LEU A 21 2.33 -10.71 -6.08
C LEU A 21 2.40 -10.87 -7.60
N PHE A 22 2.58 -9.75 -8.31
CA PHE A 22 2.73 -9.70 -9.75
C PHE A 22 3.40 -8.38 -10.15
N GLU A 23 4.23 -8.41 -11.17
CA GLU A 23 4.81 -7.22 -11.77
C GLU A 23 5.14 -7.45 -13.25
N ASN A 24 4.83 -6.47 -14.08
CA ASN A 24 5.30 -6.34 -15.45
C ASN A 24 5.49 -4.85 -15.80
N ASP A 25 5.81 -4.55 -17.07
CA ASP A 25 6.11 -3.19 -17.53
C ASP A 25 4.91 -2.22 -17.46
N GLU A 26 3.68 -2.71 -17.25
CA GLU A 26 2.45 -1.91 -17.22
C GLU A 26 1.82 -1.81 -15.83
N VAL A 27 1.86 -2.90 -15.04
CA VAL A 27 1.18 -2.99 -13.75
C VAL A 27 1.95 -3.80 -12.72
N GLY A 28 1.78 -3.44 -11.46
CA GLY A 28 2.33 -4.15 -10.31
C GLY A 28 1.30 -4.30 -9.19
N PHE A 29 1.41 -5.40 -8.43
CA PHE A 29 0.58 -5.67 -7.27
C PHE A 29 1.45 -6.04 -6.08
N GLU A 30 1.31 -5.29 -4.99
CA GLU A 30 1.98 -5.52 -3.71
C GLU A 30 0.94 -5.83 -2.63
N HIS A 31 1.23 -6.80 -1.77
CA HIS A 31 0.52 -6.99 -0.51
C HIS A 31 1.45 -6.78 0.68
N ALA A 32 1.01 -5.99 1.67
CA ALA A 32 1.74 -5.76 2.91
C ALA A 32 0.80 -5.74 4.13
N PHE A 33 1.36 -6.05 5.29
CA PHE A 33 0.71 -5.76 6.57
C PHE A 33 1.20 -4.41 7.08
N VAL A 34 0.28 -3.49 7.37
CA VAL A 34 0.58 -2.14 7.81
C VAL A 34 0.16 -1.97 9.26
N SER A 35 1.09 -1.53 10.10
CA SER A 35 0.81 -1.12 11.49
C SER A 35 0.93 0.39 11.61
N TYR A 36 -0.01 0.98 12.35
CA TYR A 36 -0.11 2.41 12.59
C TYR A 36 0.25 2.73 14.05
N ASN A 37 0.72 3.94 14.34
CA ASN A 37 1.10 4.36 15.69
C ASN A 37 -0.06 4.33 16.72
N ASP A 38 -1.31 4.34 16.25
CA ASP A 38 -2.51 4.19 17.09
C ASP A 38 -2.85 2.72 17.45
N GLY A 39 -1.98 1.78 17.07
CA GLY A 39 -2.13 0.35 17.30
C GLY A 39 -3.07 -0.36 16.32
N ASN A 40 -3.66 0.34 15.35
CA ASN A 40 -4.42 -0.31 14.28
C ASN A 40 -3.49 -1.09 13.34
N LYS A 41 -4.02 -2.17 12.76
CA LYS A 41 -3.34 -3.01 11.78
C LYS A 41 -4.24 -3.27 10.59
N GLU A 42 -3.68 -3.22 9.39
CA GLU A 42 -4.41 -3.45 8.15
C GLU A 42 -3.60 -4.35 7.21
N ALA A 43 -4.27 -5.23 6.48
CA ALA A 43 -3.71 -5.88 5.29
C ALA A 43 -4.02 -4.99 4.09
N VAL A 44 -2.97 -4.51 3.42
CA VAL A 44 -3.10 -3.56 2.31
C VAL A 44 -2.64 -4.21 1.02
N MET A 45 -3.53 -4.18 0.03
CA MET A 45 -3.20 -4.44 -1.37
C MET A 45 -2.94 -3.12 -2.07
N THR A 46 -1.84 -3.02 -2.81
CA THR A 46 -1.50 -1.85 -3.61
C THR A 46 -1.39 -2.25 -5.07
N TYR A 47 -2.16 -1.56 -5.91
CA TYR A 47 -2.04 -1.58 -7.35
C TYR A 47 -1.16 -0.41 -7.79
N TYR A 48 -0.20 -0.69 -8.66
CA TYR A 48 0.62 0.30 -9.34
C TYR A 48 0.35 0.22 -10.84
N LYS A 49 0.17 1.38 -11.48
CA LYS A 49 0.25 1.51 -12.94
C LYS A 49 1.58 2.15 -13.31
N TYR A 50 2.30 1.50 -14.20
CA TYR A 50 3.56 1.99 -14.74
C TYR A 50 3.37 2.62 -16.11
N LYS A 51 4.19 3.62 -16.42
CA LYS A 51 4.39 4.15 -17.76
C LYS A 51 5.84 4.60 -17.86
N ASP A 52 6.55 4.15 -18.88
CA ASP A 52 7.97 4.47 -19.10
C ASP A 52 8.85 4.14 -17.87
N GLY A 53 8.58 3.00 -17.23
CA GLY A 53 9.28 2.54 -16.01
C GLY A 53 8.99 3.34 -14.74
N LYS A 54 7.98 4.22 -14.74
CA LYS A 54 7.59 5.06 -13.60
C LYS A 54 6.18 4.76 -13.14
N VAL A 55 5.94 4.77 -11.83
CA VAL A 55 4.58 4.72 -11.27
C VAL A 55 3.86 6.02 -11.63
N VAL A 56 2.78 5.92 -12.41
CA VAL A 56 1.94 7.06 -12.79
C VAL A 56 0.60 7.06 -12.07
N TYR A 57 0.21 5.94 -11.49
CA TYR A 57 -1.00 5.81 -10.70
C TYR A 57 -0.82 4.74 -9.64
N MET A 58 -1.46 4.96 -8.49
CA MET A 58 -1.46 4.03 -7.39
C MET A 58 -2.85 4.03 -6.74
N GLU A 59 -3.36 2.84 -6.46
CA GLU A 59 -4.60 2.64 -5.72
C GLU A 59 -4.36 1.58 -4.63
N THR A 60 -4.97 1.78 -3.48
CA THR A 60 -4.87 0.85 -2.35
C THR A 60 -6.24 0.39 -1.90
N GLY A 61 -6.32 -0.90 -1.56
CA GLY A 61 -7.43 -1.49 -0.81
C GLY A 61 -6.90 -1.98 0.53
N ALA A 62 -7.57 -1.61 1.63
CA ALA A 62 -7.18 -1.99 2.98
C ALA A 62 -8.26 -2.82 3.66
N THR A 63 -7.85 -3.91 4.30
CA THR A 63 -8.70 -4.74 5.16
C THR A 63 -8.22 -4.62 6.60
N LYS A 64 -9.10 -4.15 7.50
CA LYS A 64 -8.78 -4.07 8.93
C LYS A 64 -8.51 -5.45 9.50
N LEU A 65 -7.47 -5.54 10.31
CA LEU A 65 -7.11 -6.77 11.02
C LEU A 65 -7.51 -6.65 12.50
N PRO A 66 -7.76 -7.78 13.17
CA PRO A 66 -7.87 -7.82 14.63
C PRO A 66 -6.62 -7.20 15.28
N LYS A 67 -6.83 -6.54 16.43
CA LYS A 67 -5.74 -5.99 17.23
C LYS A 67 -4.95 -7.08 17.94
#